data_AF-A0A6I3UZM7-F1
#
_entry.id   AF-A0A6I3UZM7-F1
#
_cell.length_a   1.000
_cell.length_b   1.000
_cell.length_c   1.000
_cell.angle_alpha   90.00
_cell.angle_beta   90.00
_cell.angle_gamma   90.00
#
_symmetry.space_group_name_H-M   'P 1'
#
loop_
_entity.id
_entity.type
_entity.pdbx_description
1 polymer ?
#
loop_
_entity_poly.entity_id
_entity_poly.type
_entity_poly.pdbx_seq_one_letter_code
_entity_poly.pdbx_strand_id
1 'polypeptide(L)'
;IGTAKASPEEQASVPHHLIDVREVTESYSAFDFVSEAKKAIEDIHNRGKLAIIAGGTGLYIQSLLEGYHLGGETPHEEILAYRASLEPYSDEELAHLVKQAGLEIPQ
;
A
#
# COMPACT_ATOMS: atom_id res chain seq x y z
N ILE A 1 -23.93 0.49 4.18
CA ILE A 1 -24.11 1.73 4.98
C ILE A 1 -22.84 2.10 5.75
N GLY A 2 -22.21 1.18 6.50
CA GLY A 2 -21.09 1.50 7.42
C GLY A 2 -19.83 2.16 6.84
N THR A 3 -19.65 2.20 5.52
CA THR A 3 -18.48 2.80 4.85
C THR A 3 -18.79 4.11 4.12
N ALA A 4 -20.03 4.62 4.23
CA ALA A 4 -20.48 5.86 3.57
C ALA A 4 -20.17 5.92 2.05
N LYS A 5 -20.18 4.77 1.36
CA LYS A 5 -19.99 4.72 -0.10
C LYS A 5 -21.05 5.54 -0.81
N ALA A 6 -20.65 6.22 -1.88
CA ALA A 6 -21.56 6.88 -2.80
C ALA A 6 -22.63 5.90 -3.29
N SER A 7 -23.87 6.36 -3.38
CA SER A 7 -24.97 5.57 -3.92
C SER A 7 -24.74 5.21 -5.39
N PRO A 8 -25.41 4.17 -5.92
CA PRO A 8 -25.31 3.84 -7.34
C PRO A 8 -25.66 5.02 -8.28
N GLU A 9 -26.61 5.87 -7.87
CA GLU A 9 -26.99 7.07 -8.63
C GLU A 9 -25.85 8.13 -8.64
N GLU A 10 -25.18 8.35 -7.51
CA GLU A 10 -24.04 9.26 -7.43
C GLU A 10 -22.84 8.70 -8.23
N GLN A 11 -22.59 7.39 -8.14
CA GLN A 11 -21.52 6.72 -8.89
C GLN A 11 -21.77 6.72 -10.41
N ALA A 12 -23.02 6.75 -10.85
CA ALA A 12 -23.35 6.85 -12.27
C ALA A 12 -23.01 8.22 -12.89
N SER A 13 -22.84 9.26 -12.06
CA SER A 13 -22.56 10.63 -12.54
C SER A 13 -21.12 10.80 -13.04
N VAL A 14 -20.18 10.00 -12.53
CA VAL A 14 -18.76 10.02 -12.93
C VAL A 14 -18.12 8.66 -12.64
N PRO A 15 -17.24 8.12 -13.50
CA PRO A 15 -16.57 6.86 -13.20
C PRO A 15 -15.77 6.93 -11.90
N HIS A 16 -16.07 6.01 -10.98
CA HIS A 16 -15.31 5.83 -9.74
C HIS A 16 -14.39 4.62 -9.90
N HIS A 17 -13.16 4.74 -9.39
CA HIS A 17 -12.17 3.66 -9.37
C HIS A 17 -11.95 3.22 -7.91
N LEU A 18 -11.47 1.99 -7.71
CA LEU A 18 -11.13 1.41 -6.40
C LEU A 18 -12.31 1.34 -5.39
N ILE A 19 -13.54 1.25 -5.89
CA ILE A 19 -14.73 0.92 -5.09
C ILE A 19 -15.11 -0.53 -5.39
N ASP A 20 -15.39 -1.31 -4.35
CA ASP A 20 -15.81 -2.72 -4.46
C ASP A 20 -14.80 -3.62 -5.20
N VAL A 21 -13.49 -3.36 -5.01
CA VAL A 21 -12.38 -4.09 -5.68
C VAL A 21 -11.84 -5.29 -4.88
N ARG A 22 -12.35 -5.50 -3.66
CA ARG A 22 -11.94 -6.60 -2.76
C ARG A 22 -13.14 -7.10 -1.96
N GLU A 23 -13.12 -8.39 -1.66
CA GLU A 23 -14.06 -9.01 -0.73
C GLU A 23 -13.75 -8.63 0.71
N VAL A 24 -14.75 -8.70 1.59
CA VAL A 24 -14.61 -8.31 3.01
C VAL A 24 -13.59 -9.18 3.75
N THR A 25 -13.34 -10.40 3.28
CA THR A 25 -12.37 -11.33 3.86
C THR A 25 -10.95 -11.12 3.34
N GLU A 26 -10.78 -10.31 2.29
CA GLU A 26 -9.47 -10.05 1.71
C GLU A 26 -8.79 -8.89 2.43
N SER A 27 -7.47 -9.01 2.61
CA SER A 27 -6.66 -7.91 3.10
C SER A 27 -6.46 -6.89 2.00
N TYR A 28 -6.42 -5.60 2.38
CA TYR A 28 -6.08 -4.52 1.49
C TYR A 28 -5.08 -3.60 2.19
N SER A 29 -3.87 -3.56 1.65
CA SER A 29 -2.77 -2.78 2.19
C SER A 29 -2.61 -1.44 1.48
N ALA A 30 -1.82 -0.55 2.07
CA ALA A 30 -1.43 0.68 1.39
C ALA A 30 -0.57 0.41 0.14
N PHE A 31 0.15 -0.73 0.07
CA PHE A 31 0.89 -1.14 -1.13
C PHE A 31 -0.06 -1.49 -2.27
N ASP A 32 -1.11 -2.27 -1.97
CA ASP A 32 -2.16 -2.63 -2.95
C ASP A 32 -2.82 -1.36 -3.51
N PHE A 33 -3.19 -0.44 -2.62
CA PHE A 33 -3.75 0.85 -3.00
C PHE A 33 -2.82 1.63 -3.92
N VAL A 34 -1.53 1.78 -3.58
CA VAL A 34 -0.58 2.54 -4.41
C VAL A 34 -0.43 1.90 -5.80
N SER A 35 -0.32 0.57 -5.87
CA SER A 35 -0.20 -0.16 -7.13
C SER A 35 -1.43 0.02 -8.03
N GLU A 36 -2.62 -0.14 -7.45
CA GLU A 36 -3.89 -0.03 -8.19
C GLU A 36 -4.24 1.42 -8.53
N ALA A 37 -3.99 2.37 -7.62
CA ALA A 37 -4.21 3.79 -7.85
C ALA A 37 -3.32 4.33 -8.98
N LYS A 38 -2.04 3.93 -9.03
CA LYS A 38 -1.14 4.32 -10.13
C LYS A 38 -1.67 3.87 -11.49
N LYS A 39 -2.15 2.62 -11.58
CA LYS A 39 -2.76 2.10 -12.81
C LYS A 39 -4.00 2.89 -13.21
N ALA A 40 -4.89 3.18 -12.26
CA ALA A 40 -6.10 3.96 -12.53
C ALA A 40 -5.78 5.40 -12.97
N ILE A 41 -4.80 6.05 -12.32
CA ILE A 41 -4.37 7.41 -12.66
C ILE A 41 -3.81 7.45 -14.08
N GLU A 42 -2.94 6.49 -14.44
CA GLU A 42 -2.36 6.39 -15.78
C GLU A 42 -3.45 6.19 -16.85
N ASP A 43 -4.39 5.27 -16.61
CA ASP A 43 -5.53 5.01 -17.49
C ASP A 43 -6.44 6.25 -17.67
N ILE A 44 -6.71 6.99 -16.60
CA ILE A 44 -7.47 8.26 -16.66
C ILE A 44 -6.72 9.32 -17.48
N HIS A 45 -5.41 9.47 -17.26
CA HIS A 45 -4.57 10.40 -18.01
C HIS A 45 -4.49 10.04 -19.49
N ASN A 46 -4.39 8.75 -19.82
CA ASN A 46 -4.36 8.26 -21.20
C ASN A 46 -5.67 8.56 -21.96
N ARG A 47 -6.79 8.72 -21.25
CA ARG A 47 -8.05 9.23 -21.81
C ARG A 47 -8.14 10.76 -21.91
N GLY A 48 -7.07 11.48 -21.57
CA GLY A 48 -7.03 12.94 -21.56
C GLY A 48 -7.90 13.57 -20.47
N LYS A 49 -8.08 12.88 -19.34
CA LYS A 49 -8.88 13.33 -18.20
C LYS A 49 -8.00 13.60 -16.99
N LEU A 50 -8.50 14.39 -16.05
CA LEU A 50 -7.84 14.66 -14.77
C LEU A 50 -8.25 13.60 -13.75
N ALA A 51 -7.27 12.92 -13.14
CA ALA A 51 -7.53 12.02 -12.01
C ALA A 51 -7.76 12.83 -10.73
N ILE A 52 -8.85 12.51 -10.01
CA ILE A 52 -9.19 13.12 -8.72
C ILE A 52 -9.25 12.01 -7.68
N ILE A 53 -8.50 12.17 -6.59
CA ILE A 53 -8.54 11.25 -5.45
C ILE A 53 -9.50 11.84 -4.41
N ALA A 54 -10.55 11.09 -4.08
CA ALA A 54 -11.53 11.49 -3.08
C ALA A 54 -11.38 10.63 -1.82
N GLY A 55 -11.13 11.27 -0.67
CA GLY A 55 -10.93 10.61 0.61
C GLY A 55 -9.50 10.09 0.80
N GLY A 56 -9.38 8.93 1.45
CA GLY A 56 -8.12 8.31 1.86
C GLY A 56 -7.71 8.66 3.30
N THR A 57 -7.07 7.71 3.97
CA THR A 57 -6.38 7.98 5.24
C THR A 57 -4.99 8.56 4.94
N GLY A 58 -4.42 9.31 5.89
CA GLY A 58 -3.12 9.97 5.70
C GLY A 58 -2.04 9.03 5.19
N LEU A 59 -1.98 7.80 5.71
CA LEU A 59 -1.03 6.77 5.28
C LEU A 59 -1.14 6.45 3.78
N TYR A 60 -2.35 6.27 3.25
CA TYR A 60 -2.56 5.83 1.86
C TYR A 60 -2.16 6.94 0.88
N ILE A 61 -2.56 8.18 1.18
CA ILE A 61 -2.22 9.35 0.35
C ILE A 61 -0.72 9.64 0.42
N GLN A 62 -0.14 9.64 1.63
CA GLN A 62 1.29 9.85 1.80
C GLN A 62 2.10 8.79 1.07
N SER A 63 1.68 7.52 1.13
CA SER A 63 2.36 6.43 0.43
C SER A 63 2.32 6.57 -1.09
N LEU A 64 1.20 7.06 -1.63
CA LEU A 64 1.06 7.32 -3.06
C LEU A 64 1.94 8.48 -3.54
N LEU A 65 2.05 9.54 -2.74
CA LEU A 65 2.81 10.75 -3.08
C LEU A 65 4.31 10.60 -2.85
N GLU A 66 4.71 10.03 -1.71
CA GLU A 66 6.10 9.98 -1.25
C GLU A 66 6.81 8.68 -1.62
N GLY A 67 6.07 7.68 -2.13
CA GLY A 67 6.65 6.41 -2.58
C GLY A 67 7.19 5.57 -1.42
N TYR A 68 6.53 5.62 -0.25
CA TYR A 68 6.90 4.80 0.90
C TYR A 68 7.09 3.34 0.50
N HIS A 69 8.23 2.77 0.89
CA HIS A 69 8.46 1.32 0.84
C HIS A 69 7.63 0.67 1.94
N LEU A 70 6.37 0.37 1.64
CA LEU A 70 5.42 -0.11 2.62
C LEU A 70 5.60 -1.57 3.04
N GLY A 71 6.57 -2.28 2.44
CA GLY A 71 6.60 -3.74 2.48
C GLY A 71 5.38 -4.31 1.75
N GLY A 72 5.55 -5.39 1.01
CA GLY A 72 4.43 -5.95 0.26
C GLY A 72 4.79 -7.06 -0.71
N GLU A 73 6.05 -7.17 -1.10
CA GLU A 73 6.47 -8.24 -2.00
C GLU A 73 6.70 -9.57 -1.28
N THR A 74 6.96 -9.55 0.03
CA THR A 74 7.24 -10.74 0.84
C THR A 74 5.98 -11.22 1.57
N PRO A 75 5.60 -12.51 1.45
CA PRO A 75 4.49 -13.07 2.20
C PRO A 75 4.62 -12.86 3.70
N HIS A 76 3.50 -12.56 4.37
CA HIS A 76 3.50 -12.25 5.81
C HIS A 76 4.09 -13.38 6.66
N GLU A 77 3.85 -14.64 6.29
CA GLU A 77 4.40 -15.81 6.98
C GLU A 77 5.94 -15.87 6.88
N GLU A 78 6.51 -15.52 5.73
CA GLU A 78 7.96 -15.44 5.54
C GLU A 78 8.57 -14.30 6.36
N ILE A 79 7.89 -13.15 6.45
CA ILE A 79 8.32 -12.03 7.32
C ILE A 79 8.32 -12.46 8.78
N LEU A 80 7.27 -13.16 9.23
CA LEU A 80 7.18 -13.63 10.61
C LEU A 80 8.25 -14.68 10.93
N ALA A 81 8.48 -15.64 10.03
CA ALA A 81 9.52 -16.66 10.19
C ALA A 81 10.92 -16.02 10.24
N TYR A 82 11.17 -15.00 9.41
CA TYR A 82 12.42 -14.25 9.43
C TYR A 82 12.59 -13.44 10.72
N ARG A 83 11.54 -12.79 11.23
CA ARG A 83 11.60 -12.10 12.52
C ARG A 83 11.91 -13.06 13.67
N ALA A 84 11.25 -14.21 13.70
CA ALA A 84 11.48 -15.22 14.73
C ALA A 84 12.92 -15.77 14.68
N SER A 85 13.52 -15.90 13.49
CA SER A 85 14.92 -16.33 13.36
C SER A 85 15.91 -15.27 13.87
N LEU A 86 15.51 -13.99 13.90
CA LEU A 86 16.32 -12.88 14.40
C LEU A 86 16.17 -12.62 15.91
N GLU A 87 15.11 -13.11 16.55
CA GLU A 87 14.87 -12.92 18.00
C GLU A 87 16.04 -13.33 18.93
N PRO A 88 16.83 -14.38 18.64
CA PRO A 88 17.95 -14.77 19.50
C PRO A 88 19.17 -13.84 19.45
N TYR A 89 19.27 -12.98 18.44
CA TYR A 89 20.44 -12.12 18.24
C TYR A 89 20.33 -10.87 19.12
N SER A 90 21.47 -10.44 19.66
CA SER A 90 21.61 -9.15 20.33
C SER A 90 21.64 -7.98 19.34
N ASP A 91 21.40 -6.77 19.83
CA ASP A 91 21.47 -5.55 19.02
C ASP A 91 22.83 -5.37 18.32
N GLU A 92 23.94 -5.75 18.97
CA GLU A 92 25.29 -5.70 18.38
C GLU A 92 25.44 -6.69 17.22
N GLU A 93 24.89 -7.90 17.35
CA GLU A 93 24.93 -8.92 16.31
C GLU A 93 24.04 -8.53 15.12
N LEU A 94 22.84 -7.99 15.38
CA LEU A 94 21.95 -7.47 14.34
C LEU A 94 22.61 -6.30 13.58
N ALA A 95 23.27 -5.38 14.28
CA ALA A 95 24.01 -4.30 13.64
C ALA A 95 25.16 -4.82 12.75
N HIS A 96 25.83 -5.89 13.18
CA HIS A 96 26.86 -6.54 12.37
C HIS A 96 26.28 -7.18 11.10
N LEU A 97 25.13 -7.87 11.22
CA LEU A 97 24.44 -8.49 10.10
C LEU A 97 23.98 -7.47 9.05
N VAL A 98 23.43 -6.33 9.49
CA VAL A 98 23.06 -5.21 8.59
C VAL A 98 24.28 -4.72 7.80
N LYS A 99 25.41 -4.53 8.49
CA LYS A 99 26.67 -4.09 7.87
C LYS A 99 27.23 -5.13 6.88
N GLN A 100 27.15 -6.42 7.21
CA GLN A 100 27.58 -7.50 6.31
C GLN A 100 26.70 -7.59 5.06
N ALA A 101 25.39 -7.36 5.20
CA ALA A 101 24.45 -7.37 4.10
C ALA A 101 24.54 -6.12 3.20
N GLY A 102 25.33 -5.12 3.59
CA GLY A 102 25.45 -3.86 2.85
C GLY A 102 24.16 -3.04 2.84
N LEU A 103 23.30 -3.24 3.84
CA LEU A 103 22.02 -2.55 3.96
C LEU A 103 22.20 -1.20 4.68
N GLU A 104 21.68 -0.12 4.10
CA GLU A 104 21.59 1.17 4.76
C GLU A 104 20.23 1.30 5.46
N ILE A 105 20.24 1.66 6.75
CA ILE A 105 19.02 1.99 7.49
C ILE A 105 18.81 3.50 7.34
N PRO A 106 17.79 3.95 6.59
CA PRO A 106 17.50 5.38 6.49
C PRO A 106 17.08 5.92 7.86
N GLN A 107 17.61 7.09 8.24
CA GLN A 107 17.19 7.85 9.43
C GLN A 107 15.85 8.53 9.21
#